data_AF-A0A661Z8P5-F1
#
_entry.id   AF-A0A661Z8P5-F1
#
_cell.length_a   1.000
_cell.length_b   1.000
_cell.length_c   1.000
_cell.angle_alpha   90.00
_cell.angle_beta   90.00
_cell.angle_gamma   90.00
#
_symmetry.space_group_name_H-M   'P 1'
#
loop_
_entity.id
_entity.type
_entity.pdbx_description
1 polymer ?
#
loop_
_entity_poly.entity_id
_entity_poly.type
_entity_poly.pdbx_seq_one_letter_code
_entity_poly.pdbx_strand_id
1 'polypeptide(L)'
;SEDTQMMTFPAGEVARKYNGILDDGKWHRSFIRNAVEFKRDIIPVFIDAENSKKFYRVANARRTLRLKTDIELFLLPQELVKQANQTINVIFGKPISYKTFDNSKELVEWAQEIKKIVYNLKNNL
;
A
#
# COMPACT_ATOMS: atom_id res chain seq x y z
N SER A 1 -14.53 9.53 19.45
CA SER A 1 -13.79 8.69 20.42
C SER A 1 -12.32 8.74 20.07
N GLU A 2 -11.46 8.96 21.05
CA GLU A 2 -10.01 9.10 20.85
C GLU A 2 -9.31 7.76 20.53
N ASP A 3 -10.02 6.63 20.63
CA ASP A 3 -9.50 5.27 20.43
C ASP A 3 -9.76 4.66 19.03
N THR A 4 -10.26 5.44 18.07
CA THR A 4 -10.57 4.88 16.75
C THR A 4 -9.30 4.53 15.98
N GLN A 5 -9.12 3.23 15.68
CA GLN A 5 -8.07 2.76 14.78
C GLN A 5 -8.33 3.27 13.35
N MET A 6 -7.31 3.88 12.75
CA MET A 6 -7.38 4.39 11.39
C MET A 6 -6.52 3.52 10.46
N MET A 7 -7.15 2.91 9.46
CA MET A 7 -6.43 2.27 8.36
C MET A 7 -6.14 3.32 7.28
N THR A 8 -4.91 3.33 6.77
CA THR A 8 -4.50 4.26 5.71
C THR A 8 -3.77 3.49 4.61
N PHE A 9 -4.12 3.76 3.35
CA PHE A 9 -3.41 3.28 2.16
C PHE A 9 -2.50 4.40 1.65
N PRO A 10 -1.20 4.40 1.98
CA PRO A 10 -0.37 5.59 1.79
C PRO A 10 -0.05 5.91 0.33
N ALA A 11 -0.16 4.94 -0.57
CA ALA A 11 0.01 5.13 -2.01
C ALA A 11 -1.17 5.88 -2.67
N GLY A 12 -2.39 5.77 -2.11
CA GLY A 12 -3.60 6.32 -2.73
C GLY A 12 -4.04 5.64 -4.04
N GLU A 13 -3.29 4.64 -4.50
CA GLU A 13 -3.51 3.92 -5.75
C GLU A 13 -3.37 2.41 -5.53
N VAL A 14 -3.90 1.62 -6.46
CA VAL A 14 -3.74 0.17 -6.47
C VAL A 14 -2.38 -0.23 -7.06
N ALA A 15 -1.74 -1.24 -6.47
CA ALA A 15 -0.44 -1.72 -6.93
C ALA A 15 -0.43 -2.13 -8.41
N ARG A 16 0.70 -1.86 -9.06
CA ARG A 16 0.93 -2.14 -10.48
C ARG A 16 2.11 -3.10 -10.63
N LYS A 17 2.11 -3.88 -11.72
CA LYS A 17 3.22 -4.77 -12.07
C LYS A 17 4.16 -4.07 -13.04
N TYR A 18 5.39 -3.82 -12.60
CA TYR A 18 6.48 -3.34 -13.44
C TYR A 18 7.54 -4.42 -13.53
N ASN A 19 7.82 -4.91 -14.75
CA ASN A 19 8.79 -5.98 -15.00
C ASN A 19 8.58 -7.23 -14.12
N GLY A 20 7.32 -7.56 -13.82
CA GLY A 20 6.95 -8.70 -12.96
C GLY A 20 6.94 -8.40 -11.46
N ILE A 21 7.44 -7.24 -11.02
CA ILE A 21 7.45 -6.81 -9.62
C ILE A 21 6.19 -6.01 -9.32
N LEU A 22 5.47 -6.40 -8.26
CA LEU A 22 4.29 -5.69 -7.77
C LEU A 22 4.72 -4.56 -6.84
N ASP A 23 4.36 -3.33 -7.17
CA ASP A 23 4.73 -2.13 -6.41
C ASP A 23 3.56 -1.12 -6.46
N ASP A 24 3.23 -0.52 -5.31
CA ASP A 24 2.19 0.50 -5.16
C ASP A 24 2.69 1.94 -5.35
N GLY A 25 3.94 2.11 -5.77
CA GLY A 25 4.53 3.40 -6.09
C GLY A 25 4.92 4.21 -4.87
N LYS A 26 4.93 5.54 -5.01
CA LYS A 26 5.42 6.43 -3.95
C LYS A 26 4.38 6.57 -2.85
N TRP A 27 4.79 6.33 -1.60
CA TRP A 27 3.92 6.59 -0.44
C TRP A 27 3.87 8.09 -0.09
N HIS A 28 2.68 8.60 0.20
CA HIS A 28 2.46 9.99 0.61
C HIS A 28 2.76 10.20 2.10
N ARG A 29 3.19 11.41 2.47
CA ARG A 29 3.63 11.77 3.84
C ARG A 29 2.52 11.96 4.87
N SER A 30 1.25 12.00 4.45
CA SER A 30 0.13 12.43 5.31
C SER A 30 -0.05 11.55 6.54
N PHE A 31 0.11 10.23 6.41
CA PHE A 31 -0.02 9.31 7.54
C PHE A 31 1.09 9.49 8.58
N ILE A 32 2.32 9.80 8.18
CA ILE A 32 3.42 10.13 9.10
C ILE A 32 3.10 11.42 9.85
N ARG A 33 2.66 12.47 9.13
CA ARG A 33 2.25 13.73 9.75
C ARG A 33 1.17 13.51 10.81
N ASN A 34 0.12 12.77 10.45
CA ASN A 34 -0.99 12.47 11.36
C ASN A 34 -0.51 11.65 12.57
N ALA A 35 0.40 10.68 12.36
CA ALA A 35 0.97 9.89 13.46
C ALA A 35 1.71 10.78 14.47
N VAL A 36 2.51 11.74 14.00
CA VAL A 36 3.22 12.70 14.88
C VAL A 36 2.25 13.66 15.57
N GLU A 37 1.33 14.27 14.81
CA GLU A 37 0.35 15.25 15.31
C GLU A 37 -0.55 14.66 16.40
N PHE A 38 -1.06 13.45 16.17
CA PHE A 38 -1.97 12.78 17.09
C PHE A 38 -1.26 11.80 18.04
N LYS A 39 0.08 11.77 18.04
CA LYS A 39 0.91 10.89 18.89
C LYS A 39 0.49 9.42 18.82
N ARG A 40 0.32 8.91 17.60
CA ARG A 40 -0.14 7.53 17.33
C ARG A 40 0.98 6.68 16.75
N ASP A 41 1.15 5.50 17.32
CA ASP A 41 2.05 4.50 16.79
C ASP A 41 1.49 3.90 15.49
N ILE A 42 2.38 3.56 14.57
CA ILE A 42 2.04 2.96 13.29
C ILE A 42 2.29 1.46 13.38
N ILE A 43 1.30 0.65 12.99
CA ILE A 43 1.48 -0.79 12.80
C ILE A 43 1.65 -1.07 11.30
N PRO A 44 2.85 -1.47 10.83
CA PRO A 44 3.07 -1.87 9.46
C PRO A 44 2.22 -3.09 9.11
N VAL A 45 1.54 -3.09 7.95
CA VAL A 45 0.73 -4.22 7.49
C VAL A 45 1.09 -4.53 6.05
N PHE A 46 1.52 -5.77 5.79
CA PHE A 46 1.75 -6.29 4.44
C PHE A 46 0.60 -7.23 4.05
N ILE A 47 0.04 -7.01 2.87
CA ILE A 47 -1.06 -7.82 2.32
C ILE A 47 -0.51 -8.55 1.10
N ASP A 48 -0.39 -9.87 1.18
CA ASP A 48 0.02 -10.72 0.08
C ASP A 48 -1.19 -11.06 -0.80
N ALA A 49 -1.59 -10.09 -1.61
CA ALA A 49 -2.67 -10.24 -2.56
C ALA A 49 -2.34 -9.54 -3.88
N GLU A 50 -2.79 -10.11 -4.98
CA GLU A 50 -2.68 -9.49 -6.30
C GLU A 50 -3.99 -9.62 -7.09
N ASN A 51 -4.21 -8.67 -8.00
CA ASN A 51 -5.28 -8.77 -8.99
C ASN A 51 -4.98 -9.84 -10.04
N SER A 52 -6.01 -10.27 -10.79
CA SER A 52 -5.85 -11.30 -11.81
C SER A 52 -4.99 -10.86 -12.99
N LYS A 53 -4.49 -11.85 -13.75
CA LYS A 53 -3.78 -11.62 -15.02
C LYS A 53 -4.57 -10.75 -16.01
N LYS A 54 -5.90 -10.83 -16.00
CA LYS A 54 -6.78 -9.99 -16.86
C LYS A 54 -6.66 -8.52 -16.49
N PHE A 55 -6.70 -8.20 -15.20
CA PHE A 55 -6.52 -6.83 -14.70
C PHE A 55 -5.19 -6.24 -15.18
N TYR A 56 -4.09 -6.96 -14.99
CA TYR A 56 -2.77 -6.47 -15.41
C TYR A 56 -2.59 -6.39 -16.93
N ARG A 57 -3.24 -7.26 -17.72
CA ARG A 57 -3.27 -7.14 -19.18
C ARG A 57 -3.94 -5.83 -19.61
N VAL A 58 -5.07 -5.48 -19.00
CA VAL A 58 -5.78 -4.23 -19.29
C VAL A 58 -4.95 -3.01 -18.86
N ALA A 59 -4.36 -3.04 -17.66
CA ALA A 59 -3.48 -1.96 -17.19
C ALA A 59 -2.26 -1.76 -18.11
N ASN A 60 -1.65 -2.85 -18.58
CA ASN A 60 -0.53 -2.79 -19.51
C ASN A 60 -0.95 -2.26 -20.89
N ALA A 61 -2.09 -2.71 -21.42
CA ALA A 61 -2.63 -2.20 -22.69
C ALA A 61 -2.92 -0.71 -22.61
N ARG A 62 -3.53 -0.24 -21.51
CA ARG A 62 -3.75 1.19 -21.23
C ARG A 62 -2.45 1.99 -21.29
N ARG A 63 -1.39 1.50 -20.62
CA ARG A 63 -0.07 2.13 -20.61
C ARG A 63 0.54 2.21 -22.01
N THR A 64 0.45 1.13 -22.79
CA THR A 64 0.91 1.11 -24.19
C THR A 64 0.15 2.11 -25.06
N LEU A 65 -1.15 2.27 -24.83
CA LEU A 65 -2.03 3.21 -25.55
C LEU A 65 -1.99 4.65 -24.99
N ARG A 66 -1.21 4.92 -23.92
CA ARG A 66 -1.07 6.23 -23.27
C ARG A 66 -2.40 6.86 -22.83
N LEU A 67 -3.37 6.03 -22.46
CA LEU A 67 -4.67 6.49 -21.96
C LEU A 67 -4.52 7.00 -20.52
N LYS A 68 -5.09 8.18 -20.26
CA LYS A 68 -5.04 8.84 -18.93
C LYS A 68 -6.00 8.21 -17.92
N THR A 69 -7.08 7.60 -18.38
CA THR A 69 -8.11 7.00 -17.52
C THR A 69 -7.75 5.57 -17.13
N ASP A 70 -7.75 5.25 -15.84
CA ASP A 70 -7.46 3.90 -15.32
C ASP A 70 -8.63 2.93 -15.55
N ILE A 71 -8.82 2.54 -16.81
CA ILE A 71 -9.88 1.61 -17.23
C ILE A 71 -9.83 0.25 -16.54
N GLU A 72 -8.68 -0.15 -16.00
CA GLU A 72 -8.53 -1.35 -15.20
C GLU A 72 -9.34 -1.30 -13.90
N LEU A 73 -9.63 -0.12 -13.35
CA LEU A 73 -10.39 0.04 -12.11
C LEU A 73 -11.83 -0.45 -12.26
N PHE A 74 -12.42 -0.42 -13.46
CA PHE A 74 -13.74 -0.99 -13.73
C PHE A 74 -13.80 -2.51 -13.48
N LEU A 75 -12.65 -3.19 -13.44
CA LEU A 75 -12.58 -4.62 -13.16
C LEU A 75 -12.52 -4.93 -11.66
N LEU A 76 -12.29 -3.95 -10.77
CA LEU A 76 -12.15 -4.18 -9.33
C LEU A 76 -13.31 -4.98 -8.71
N PRO A 77 -14.59 -4.72 -9.03
CA PRO A 77 -15.68 -5.55 -8.49
C PRO A 77 -15.54 -7.03 -8.84
N GLN A 78 -15.08 -7.34 -10.06
CA GLN A 78 -14.83 -8.72 -10.48
C GLN A 78 -13.63 -9.33 -9.75
N GLU A 79 -12.59 -8.54 -9.48
CA GLU A 79 -11.41 -8.99 -8.73
C GLU A 79 -11.76 -9.30 -7.27
N LEU A 80 -12.58 -8.47 -6.63
CA LEU A 80 -13.08 -8.73 -5.26
C LEU A 80 -13.88 -10.02 -5.18
N VAL A 81 -14.80 -10.26 -6.13
CA VAL A 81 -15.59 -11.50 -6.17
C VAL A 81 -14.69 -12.73 -6.35
N LYS A 82 -13.63 -12.64 -7.18
CA LYS A 82 -12.66 -13.74 -7.33
C LYS A 82 -11.86 -14.02 -6.06
N GLN A 83 -11.59 -12.99 -5.26
CA GLN A 83 -10.86 -13.11 -4.01
C GLN A 83 -11.75 -13.59 -2.84
N ALA A 84 -13.08 -13.53 -2.96
CA ALA A 84 -14.01 -13.90 -1.89
C ALA A 84 -13.84 -15.33 -1.34
N ASN A 85 -13.32 -16.26 -2.15
CA ASN A 85 -13.06 -17.65 -1.77
C ASN A 85 -11.55 -17.99 -1.71
N GLN A 86 -10.68 -16.98 -1.64
CA GLN A 86 -9.24 -17.17 -1.57
C GLN A 86 -8.70 -16.77 -0.20
N THR A 87 -7.70 -17.49 0.29
CA THR A 87 -6.95 -17.09 1.48
C THR A 87 -6.00 -15.95 1.11
N ILE A 88 -6.13 -14.83 1.81
CA ILE A 88 -5.22 -13.68 1.71
C ILE A 88 -4.32 -13.69 2.94
N ASN A 89 -3.00 -13.73 2.74
CA ASN A 89 -2.07 -13.63 3.85
C ASN A 89 -1.91 -12.15 4.23
N VAL A 90 -2.10 -11.85 5.51
CA VAL A 90 -1.90 -10.52 6.08
C VAL A 90 -0.88 -10.61 7.19
N ILE A 91 0.19 -9.83 7.09
CA ILE A 91 1.32 -9.85 8.02
C ILE A 91 1.38 -8.53 8.75
N PHE A 92 1.32 -8.58 10.07
CA PHE A 92 1.46 -7.41 10.94
C PHE A 92 2.91 -7.29 11.42
N GLY A 93 3.52 -6.14 11.19
CA GLY A 93 4.83 -5.79 11.71
C GLY A 93 4.77 -5.32 13.16
N LYS A 94 5.95 -5.04 13.73
CA LYS A 94 6.06 -4.45 15.07
C LYS A 94 5.54 -3.00 15.06
N PRO A 95 4.85 -2.54 16.12
CA PRO A 95 4.49 -1.14 16.27
C PRO A 95 5.71 -0.23 16.20
N ILE A 96 5.60 0.87 15.46
CA ILE A 96 6.61 1.91 15.31
C ILE A 96 6.11 3.14 16.04
N SER A 97 6.86 3.60 17.04
CA SER A 97 6.41 4.72 17.85
C SER A 97 6.38 6.01 17.05
N TYR A 98 5.38 6.87 17.29
CA TYR A 98 5.35 8.21 16.68
C TYR A 98 6.63 9.02 16.99
N LYS A 99 7.31 8.70 18.09
CA LYS A 99 8.58 9.32 18.49
C LYS A 99 9.77 8.97 17.58
N THR A 100 9.64 7.93 16.76
CA THR A 100 10.66 7.56 15.77
C THR A 100 10.77 8.60 14.65
N PHE A 101 9.69 9.33 14.37
CA PHE A 101 9.64 10.33 13.30
C PHE A 101 10.16 11.69 13.79
N ASP A 102 11.48 11.76 13.95
CA ASP A 102 12.19 12.99 14.31
C ASP A 102 12.58 13.82 13.07
N ASN A 103 13.33 14.90 13.31
CA ASN A 103 13.80 15.82 12.27
C ASN A 103 15.03 15.30 11.49
N SER A 104 15.44 14.04 11.65
CA SER A 104 16.57 13.48 10.90
C SER A 104 16.27 13.22 9.42
N LYS A 105 14.99 13.16 9.05
CA LYS A 105 14.52 12.93 7.67
C LYS A 105 13.26 13.75 7.39
N GLU A 106 13.05 14.05 6.12
CA GLU A 106 11.78 14.62 5.66
C GLU A 106 10.63 13.61 5.81
N LEU A 107 9.40 14.09 6.04
CA LEU A 107 8.24 13.21 6.22
C LEU A 107 7.98 12.27 5.03
N VAL A 108 8.34 12.69 3.81
CA VAL A 108 8.26 11.84 2.60
C VAL A 108 9.27 10.70 2.64
N GLU A 109 10.46 10.95 3.18
CA GLU A 109 11.51 9.95 3.32
C GLU A 109 11.12 8.94 4.40
N TRP A 110 10.60 9.41 5.54
CA TRP A 110 10.00 8.54 6.55
C TRP A 110 8.90 7.65 5.96
N ALA A 111 8.02 8.20 5.11
CA ALA A 111 7.01 7.40 4.42
C ALA A 111 7.62 6.30 3.54
N GLN A 112 8.72 6.57 2.83
CA GLN A 112 9.41 5.55 2.03
C GLN A 112 10.13 4.51 2.90
N GLU A 113 10.66 4.91 4.05
CA GLU A 113 11.27 3.98 5.01
C GLU A 113 10.23 3.02 5.59
N ILE A 114 9.05 3.52 5.97
CA ILE A 114 7.94 2.65 6.40
C ILE A 114 7.51 1.72 5.27
N LYS A 115 7.44 2.19 4.02
CA LYS A 115 7.18 1.33 2.86
C LYS A 115 8.18 0.18 2.80
N LYS A 116 9.49 0.46 2.90
CA LYS A 116 10.53 -0.59 2.89
C LYS A 116 10.31 -1.61 4.01
N ILE A 117 9.99 -1.15 5.23
CA ILE A 117 9.69 -2.03 6.36
C ILE A 117 8.51 -2.96 6.02
N VAL A 118 7.41 -2.40 5.48
CA VAL A 118 6.21 -3.17 5.10
C VAL A 118 6.54 -4.21 4.03
N TYR A 119 7.24 -3.83 2.96
CA TYR A 119 7.61 -4.77 1.90
C TYR A 119 8.59 -5.85 2.37
N ASN A 120 9.44 -5.55 3.35
CA ASN A 120 10.34 -6.53 3.97
C ASN A 120 9.61 -7.55 4.85
N LEU A 121 8.38 -7.27 5.31
CA LEU A 121 7.57 -8.25 6.06
C LEU A 121 7.27 -9.50 5.24
N LYS A 122 7.28 -9.39 3.90
CA LYS A 122 7.12 -10.53 2.98
C LYS A 122 8.14 -11.64 3.26
N ASN A 123 9.34 -11.32 3.74
CA ASN A 123 10.37 -12.30 4.04
C ASN A 123 10.06 -13.17 5.27
N ASN A 124 8.98 -12.86 6.00
CA ASN A 124 8.49 -13.64 7.13
C ASN A 124 7.35 -14.61 6.73
N LEU A 125 7.00 -14.71 5.44
CA LEU A 125 6.19 -15.79 4.89
C LEU A 125 7.03 -17.05 4.71
#